data_AF-A0A1V5GSP1-F1
#
_entry.id   AF-A0A1V5GSP1-F1
#
_cell.length_a   1.000
_cell.length_b   1.000
_cell.length_c   1.000
_cell.angle_alpha   90.00
_cell.angle_beta   90.00
_cell.angle_gamma   90.00
#
_symmetry.space_group_name_H-M   'P 1'
#
loop_
_entity.id
_entity.type
_entity.pdbx_description
1 polymer ?
#
loop_
_entity_poly.entity_id
_entity_poly.type
_entity_poly.pdbx_seq_one_letter_code
_entity_poly.pdbx_strand_id
1 'polypeptide(L)'
;MNGGKRPRRLDRAGRGGGRAMMRRRSPSGNLRLSPAAPRRGVLLIVVLGIVVALSLIAYSMSFSVRVHARIADNAVRISQARYLSIAAVEQAMAALIMDTTIVDGVEEAWQNPAYFQTTALGPGSFEVSYADPDSEQGIVYGLEDEAAKINVNVATREMLMALPGMTDSLADALIDWRDPDSIASTFGAESDYYQALPYPYEARNGPLATIRELLLVRGFDETILFGEDANGNGQLDPNEDDGDASPPNDNADGVLDGGLWRLITVYSADRNTDNEGRDRVNIQTASEAELMNAMRGLTREEAQAIVQYRGQNAFGNIADLLNVTGAQDDGQSRGGGQGSSVRSSRQGYDMGNSLRSSRQGGDLGNSLRSSRGGDSSMAGRSGLRPTEMQGRASGSYQGSSVQAAPRSSGSGGQSGGGAKLFDLARFSQWADSITTSDEKVLPGLVNLNTAPLEALAAIPGLDDDIAAQIGLARAAGGVPFQTIGDLMKVDGMTEERFRQAAGFLTTRSFQFRANARSKLSSGRGQMAVEAVLERDENGVRLLYWREN
;
A
#
# COMPACT_ATOMS: atom_id res chain seq x y z
N MET A 1 -60.21 37.74 -39.58
CA MET A 1 -60.59 38.06 -40.97
C MET A 1 -61.22 36.84 -41.61
N ASN A 2 -62.42 37.04 -42.17
CA ASN A 2 -63.22 36.25 -43.13
C ASN A 2 -62.92 34.76 -43.34
N GLY A 3 -63.89 33.83 -43.29
CA GLY A 3 -65.32 33.96 -43.60
C GLY A 3 -65.62 33.30 -44.95
N GLY A 4 -66.67 32.47 -45.05
CA GLY A 4 -67.11 31.96 -46.36
C GLY A 4 -68.17 30.85 -46.33
N LYS A 5 -69.43 31.23 -46.11
CA LYS A 5 -70.63 30.38 -46.18
C LYS A 5 -71.17 30.22 -47.63
N ARG A 6 -71.52 28.97 -47.98
CA ARG A 6 -72.73 28.49 -48.69
C ARG A 6 -73.10 29.08 -50.10
N PRO A 7 -74.26 28.74 -50.71
CA PRO A 7 -74.39 27.81 -51.86
C PRO A 7 -75.16 28.44 -53.04
N ARG A 8 -75.51 27.70 -54.11
CA ARG A 8 -76.70 28.03 -54.94
C ARG A 8 -77.17 26.87 -55.83
N ARG A 9 -78.49 26.63 -55.74
CA ARG A 9 -79.38 25.92 -56.68
C ARG A 9 -79.51 26.71 -58.00
N LEU A 10 -79.90 26.03 -59.09
CA LEU A 10 -81.23 26.14 -59.74
C LEU A 10 -81.28 25.42 -61.10
N ASP A 11 -82.34 24.61 -61.28
CA ASP A 11 -83.26 24.41 -62.43
C ASP A 11 -82.74 24.67 -63.87
N ARG A 12 -83.12 23.94 -64.93
CA ARG A 12 -84.50 23.89 -65.47
C ARG A 12 -84.56 23.06 -66.78
N ALA A 13 -85.63 22.27 -66.90
CA ALA A 13 -86.47 21.86 -68.04
C ALA A 13 -85.95 21.74 -69.50
N GLY A 14 -86.43 20.66 -70.16
CA GLY A 14 -86.62 20.56 -71.61
C GLY A 14 -87.69 19.52 -71.98
N ARG A 15 -88.77 19.98 -72.64
CA ARG A 15 -89.95 19.22 -73.11
C ARG A 15 -89.70 18.48 -74.44
N GLY A 16 -90.51 17.46 -74.74
CA GLY A 16 -90.78 17.00 -76.11
C GLY A 16 -91.54 15.67 -76.17
N GLY A 17 -92.78 15.68 -76.65
CA GLY A 17 -93.71 14.55 -76.62
C GLY A 17 -93.80 13.73 -77.92
N GLY A 18 -94.65 12.70 -77.92
CA GLY A 18 -95.05 11.98 -79.13
C GLY A 18 -95.74 10.61 -78.92
N ARG A 19 -97.07 10.60 -79.00
CA ARG A 19 -97.99 9.62 -79.66
C ARG A 19 -98.04 8.12 -79.26
N ALA A 20 -99.18 7.78 -78.62
CA ALA A 20 -100.29 6.90 -79.06
C ALA A 20 -100.14 5.37 -79.38
N MET A 21 -101.01 4.60 -78.69
CA MET A 21 -101.59 3.25 -78.97
C MET A 21 -100.60 2.06 -79.02
N MET A 22 -100.84 0.85 -78.49
CA MET A 22 -102.06 0.03 -78.45
C MET A 22 -101.89 -1.13 -77.43
N ARG A 23 -103.03 -1.66 -76.96
CA ARG A 23 -103.33 -2.81 -76.06
C ARG A 23 -102.27 -3.93 -75.90
N ARG A 24 -102.06 -4.41 -74.65
CA ARG A 24 -102.49 -5.75 -74.13
C ARG A 24 -101.89 -6.08 -72.73
N ARG A 25 -102.78 -6.49 -71.81
CA ARG A 25 -102.66 -7.50 -70.72
C ARG A 25 -101.40 -7.52 -69.82
N SER A 26 -101.59 -7.14 -68.54
CA SER A 26 -100.82 -7.56 -67.34
C SER A 26 -100.75 -9.10 -67.22
N PRO A 27 -99.78 -9.73 -66.48
CA PRO A 27 -99.26 -9.27 -65.18
C PRO A 27 -97.76 -9.51 -64.89
N SER A 28 -97.34 -9.02 -63.72
CA SER A 28 -96.14 -9.45 -62.96
C SER A 28 -94.80 -8.83 -63.36
N GLY A 29 -94.61 -7.55 -63.00
CA GLY A 29 -93.30 -6.90 -62.98
C GLY A 29 -92.70 -6.93 -61.57
N ASN A 30 -91.75 -7.84 -61.33
CA ASN A 30 -90.86 -7.80 -60.17
C ASN A 30 -90.12 -6.45 -60.15
N LEU A 31 -90.36 -5.63 -59.12
CA LEU A 31 -89.53 -4.48 -58.79
C LEU A 31 -88.13 -4.99 -58.43
N ARG A 32 -87.24 -5.03 -59.43
CA ARG A 32 -85.80 -5.18 -59.21
C ARG A 32 -85.31 -3.88 -58.57
N LEU A 33 -85.18 -3.90 -57.24
CA LEU A 33 -84.34 -2.97 -56.50
C LEU A 33 -82.94 -2.98 -57.12
N SER A 34 -82.45 -1.82 -57.53
CA SER A 34 -81.04 -1.65 -57.89
C SER A 34 -80.17 -2.17 -56.73
N PRO A 35 -79.17 -3.01 -56.98
CA PRO A 35 -78.29 -3.45 -55.89
C PRO A 35 -77.51 -2.25 -55.39
N ALA A 36 -77.68 -1.90 -54.11
CA ALA A 36 -76.72 -1.07 -53.41
C ALA A 36 -75.37 -1.79 -53.48
N ALA A 37 -74.34 -1.15 -54.02
CA ALA A 37 -73.01 -1.74 -54.10
C ALA A 37 -72.55 -2.17 -52.69
N PRO A 38 -72.23 -3.45 -52.44
CA PRO A 38 -71.75 -3.87 -51.14
C PRO A 38 -70.27 -3.49 -51.06
N ARG A 39 -69.96 -2.28 -50.61
CA ARG A 39 -68.69 -2.05 -49.91
C ARG A 39 -68.95 -2.36 -48.45
N ARG A 40 -68.44 -3.47 -47.91
CA ARG A 40 -68.13 -3.67 -46.46
C ARG A 40 -67.61 -5.09 -46.17
N GLY A 41 -66.29 -5.22 -46.10
CA GLY A 41 -65.55 -6.39 -45.59
C GLY A 41 -64.06 -6.04 -45.41
N VAL A 42 -63.52 -5.29 -46.37
CA VAL A 42 -62.13 -4.77 -46.34
C VAL A 42 -61.90 -3.71 -45.26
N LEU A 43 -62.91 -2.88 -44.96
CA LEU A 43 -62.76 -1.77 -44.00
C LEU A 43 -62.42 -2.27 -42.58
N LEU A 44 -63.02 -3.39 -42.15
CA LEU A 44 -62.73 -3.99 -40.84
C LEU A 44 -61.29 -4.51 -40.76
N ILE A 45 -60.79 -5.13 -41.83
CA ILE A 45 -59.41 -5.63 -41.91
C ILE A 45 -58.41 -4.48 -41.87
N VAL A 46 -58.70 -3.38 -42.59
CA VAL A 46 -57.86 -2.16 -42.56
C VAL A 46 -57.87 -1.54 -41.16
N VAL A 47 -59.04 -1.42 -40.52
CA VAL A 47 -59.15 -0.89 -39.15
C VAL A 47 -58.42 -1.79 -38.15
N LEU A 48 -58.57 -3.12 -38.25
CA LEU A 48 -57.89 -4.07 -37.38
C LEU A 48 -56.36 -3.99 -37.58
N GLY A 49 -55.90 -3.89 -38.82
CA GLY A 49 -54.47 -3.70 -39.13
C GLY A 49 -53.91 -2.41 -38.55
N ILE A 50 -54.67 -1.30 -38.64
CA ILE A 50 -54.29 -0.02 -38.02
C ILE A 50 -54.25 -0.14 -36.49
N VAL A 51 -55.25 -0.79 -35.87
CA VAL A 51 -55.28 -0.99 -34.42
C VAL A 51 -54.09 -1.84 -33.97
N VAL A 52 -53.79 -2.95 -34.65
CA VAL A 52 -52.62 -3.79 -34.34
C VAL A 52 -51.33 -2.99 -34.47
N ALA A 53 -51.15 -2.20 -35.55
CA ALA A 53 -49.97 -1.37 -35.73
C ALA A 53 -49.83 -0.30 -34.62
N LEU A 54 -50.92 0.40 -34.27
CA LEU A 54 -50.94 1.36 -33.18
C LEU A 54 -50.65 0.71 -31.83
N SER A 55 -51.19 -0.49 -31.57
CA SER A 55 -50.92 -1.27 -30.37
C SER A 55 -49.45 -1.68 -30.27
N LEU A 56 -48.81 -2.08 -31.37
CA LEU A 56 -47.38 -2.42 -31.39
C LEU A 56 -46.50 -1.19 -31.12
N ILE A 57 -46.84 -0.03 -31.70
CA ILE A 57 -46.15 1.23 -31.42
C ILE A 57 -46.31 1.61 -29.95
N ALA A 58 -47.53 1.57 -29.41
CA ALA A 58 -47.80 1.88 -28.02
C ALA A 58 -47.07 0.91 -27.06
N TYR A 59 -47.03 -0.38 -27.39
CA TYR A 59 -46.28 -1.38 -26.63
C TYR A 59 -44.77 -1.09 -26.67
N SER A 60 -44.21 -0.83 -27.86
CA SER A 60 -42.80 -0.49 -28.04
C SER A 60 -42.40 0.77 -27.26
N MET A 61 -43.24 1.81 -27.28
CA MET A 61 -43.03 3.03 -26.49
C MET A 61 -43.13 2.74 -24.99
N SER A 62 -44.12 1.97 -24.55
CA SER A 62 -44.26 1.60 -23.13
C SER A 62 -43.06 0.79 -22.62
N PHE A 63 -42.52 -0.10 -23.45
CA PHE A 63 -41.31 -0.84 -23.13
C PHE A 63 -40.10 0.10 -23.04
N SER A 64 -39.89 0.96 -24.03
CA SER A 64 -38.79 1.94 -24.05
C SER A 64 -38.83 2.87 -22.83
N VAL A 65 -40.01 3.43 -22.49
CA VAL A 65 -40.18 4.29 -21.32
C VAL A 65 -39.83 3.56 -20.01
N ARG A 66 -40.23 2.29 -19.87
CA ARG A 66 -39.86 1.49 -18.67
C ARG A 66 -38.36 1.23 -18.58
N VAL A 67 -37.69 0.97 -19.70
CA VAL A 67 -36.23 0.80 -19.73
C VAL A 67 -35.54 2.10 -19.34
N HIS A 68 -35.91 3.23 -19.96
CA HIS A 68 -35.31 4.53 -19.63
C HIS A 68 -35.57 4.96 -18.18
N ALA A 69 -36.77 4.70 -17.64
CA ALA A 69 -37.06 4.97 -16.23
C ALA A 69 -36.19 4.14 -15.28
N ARG A 70 -35.95 2.86 -15.59
CA ARG A 70 -35.05 2.00 -14.79
C ARG A 70 -33.59 2.45 -14.87
N ILE A 71 -33.12 2.87 -16.05
CA ILE A 71 -31.76 3.40 -16.23
C ILE A 71 -31.60 4.69 -15.41
N ALA A 72 -32.57 5.60 -15.46
CA ALA A 72 -32.53 6.84 -14.70
C ALA A 72 -32.54 6.58 -13.18
N ASP A 73 -33.41 5.67 -12.71
CA ASP A 73 -33.45 5.26 -11.31
C ASP A 73 -32.12 4.62 -10.86
N ASN A 74 -31.51 3.77 -11.69
CA ASN A 74 -30.20 3.18 -11.40
C ASN A 74 -29.08 4.23 -11.33
N ALA A 75 -29.08 5.21 -12.24
CA ALA A 75 -28.10 6.30 -12.22
C ALA A 75 -28.19 7.15 -10.95
N VAL A 76 -29.42 7.42 -10.48
CA VAL A 76 -29.64 8.12 -9.19
C VAL A 76 -29.13 7.27 -8.03
N ARG A 77 -29.41 5.96 -8.01
CA ARG A 77 -28.95 5.05 -6.94
C ARG A 77 -27.43 4.98 -6.86
N ILE A 78 -26.75 4.82 -8.00
CA ILE A 78 -25.28 4.80 -8.07
C ILE A 78 -24.71 6.14 -7.57
N SER A 79 -25.30 7.26 -7.99
CA SER A 79 -24.88 8.59 -7.51
C SER A 79 -25.05 8.72 -6.00
N GLN A 80 -26.17 8.26 -5.44
CA GLN A 80 -26.41 8.30 -4.00
C GLN A 80 -25.43 7.42 -3.22
N ALA A 81 -25.16 6.18 -3.68
CA ALA A 81 -24.16 5.30 -3.07
C ALA A 81 -22.76 5.93 -3.13
N ARG A 82 -22.39 6.54 -4.27
CA ARG A 82 -21.13 7.28 -4.40
C ARG A 82 -20.97 8.37 -3.36
N TYR A 83 -21.99 9.21 -3.17
CA TYR A 83 -21.95 10.29 -2.17
C TYR A 83 -21.93 9.76 -0.73
N LEU A 84 -22.51 8.58 -0.46
CA LEU A 84 -22.36 7.92 0.83
C LEU A 84 -20.92 7.43 1.05
N SER A 85 -20.27 6.87 0.03
CA SER A 85 -18.85 6.49 0.13
C SER A 85 -17.93 7.70 0.28
N ILE A 86 -18.24 8.82 -0.38
CA ILE A 86 -17.53 10.09 -0.14
C ILE A 86 -17.71 10.53 1.33
N ALA A 87 -18.93 10.49 1.86
CA ALA A 87 -19.18 10.83 3.26
C ALA A 87 -18.40 9.94 4.24
N ALA A 88 -18.23 8.66 3.91
CA ALA A 88 -17.41 7.73 4.69
C ALA A 88 -15.93 8.15 4.73
N VAL A 89 -15.37 8.55 3.58
CA VAL A 89 -13.98 9.02 3.48
C VAL A 89 -13.82 10.38 4.18
N GLU A 90 -14.79 11.28 4.07
CA GLU A 90 -14.80 12.55 4.82
C GLU A 90 -14.84 12.32 6.33
N GLN A 91 -15.59 11.30 6.80
CA GLN A 91 -15.59 10.92 8.21
C GLN A 91 -14.24 10.33 8.64
N ALA A 92 -13.59 9.56 7.77
CA ALA A 92 -12.24 9.06 7.99
C ALA A 92 -11.22 10.21 8.12
N MET A 93 -11.29 11.21 7.24
CA MET A 93 -10.49 12.43 7.34
C MET A 93 -10.76 13.18 8.66
N ALA A 94 -12.02 13.33 9.06
CA ALA A 94 -12.39 13.99 10.29
C ALA A 94 -11.82 13.26 11.54
N ALA A 95 -11.83 11.93 11.56
CA ALA A 95 -11.25 11.14 12.64
C ALA A 95 -9.73 11.36 12.76
N LEU A 96 -9.01 11.42 11.64
CA LEU A 96 -7.57 11.73 11.62
C LEU A 96 -7.27 13.16 12.08
N ILE A 97 -8.14 14.13 11.77
CA ILE A 97 -7.98 15.53 12.23
C ILE A 97 -8.25 15.66 13.74
N MET A 98 -9.17 14.86 14.28
CA MET A 98 -9.49 14.85 15.71
C MET A 98 -8.46 14.12 16.54
N ASP A 99 -7.64 13.28 15.91
CA ASP A 99 -6.58 12.57 16.57
C ASP A 99 -5.39 13.51 16.85
N THR A 100 -5.07 13.65 18.13
CA THR A 100 -4.00 14.53 18.61
C THR A 100 -2.92 13.74 19.34
N THR A 101 -2.93 12.42 19.25
CA THR A 101 -1.86 11.59 19.79
C THR A 101 -0.59 11.82 18.98
N ILE A 102 0.55 11.60 19.64
CA ILE A 102 1.87 11.77 19.02
C ILE A 102 2.31 10.48 18.34
N VAL A 103 1.97 9.35 18.95
CA VAL A 103 2.27 8.00 18.46
C VAL A 103 0.96 7.33 18.11
N ASP A 104 0.99 6.50 17.07
CA ASP A 104 -0.20 5.86 16.55
C ASP A 104 -0.26 4.41 16.99
N GLY A 105 -1.43 3.98 17.46
CA GLY A 105 -1.66 2.64 17.99
C GLY A 105 -3.06 2.13 17.67
N VAL A 106 -3.40 0.96 18.23
CA VAL A 106 -4.68 0.29 17.92
C VAL A 106 -5.89 0.89 18.67
N GLU A 107 -5.68 1.65 19.75
CA GLU A 107 -6.75 2.27 20.55
C GLU A 107 -6.94 3.76 20.24
N GLU A 108 -7.24 4.10 18.98
CA GLU A 108 -7.30 5.50 18.52
C GLU A 108 -8.60 5.88 17.82
N ALA A 109 -8.82 7.19 17.65
CA ALA A 109 -10.05 7.74 17.08
C ALA A 109 -10.33 7.22 15.67
N TRP A 110 -9.27 6.98 14.89
CA TRP A 110 -9.33 6.43 13.53
C TRP A 110 -9.60 4.92 13.48
N GLN A 111 -9.61 4.22 14.62
CA GLN A 111 -10.07 2.82 14.75
C GLN A 111 -11.33 2.67 15.63
N ASN A 112 -12.15 3.71 15.75
CA ASN A 112 -13.31 3.67 16.64
C ASN A 112 -14.58 3.10 15.95
N PRO A 113 -15.09 1.92 16.34
CA PRO A 113 -16.27 1.34 15.71
C PRO A 113 -17.52 2.21 15.84
N ALA A 114 -17.64 3.03 16.90
CA ALA A 114 -18.77 3.93 17.06
C ALA A 114 -18.86 4.99 15.95
N TYR A 115 -17.76 5.27 15.25
CA TYR A 115 -17.72 6.16 14.10
C TYR A 115 -17.85 5.40 12.78
N PHE A 116 -17.26 4.20 12.67
CA PHE A 116 -17.11 3.54 11.38
C PHE A 116 -18.06 2.37 11.12
N GLN A 117 -18.74 1.85 12.14
CA GLN A 117 -19.68 0.75 11.99
C GLN A 117 -21.09 1.25 11.63
N THR A 118 -21.52 1.00 10.38
CA THR A 118 -22.90 1.23 9.89
C THR A 118 -23.48 2.60 10.29
N THR A 119 -22.90 3.66 9.75
CA THR A 119 -23.36 5.03 9.93
C THR A 119 -24.50 5.36 8.97
N ALA A 120 -25.68 5.64 9.51
CA ALA A 120 -26.85 6.02 8.72
C ALA A 120 -26.75 7.47 8.22
N LEU A 121 -26.94 7.68 6.92
CA LEU A 121 -26.94 9.00 6.30
C LEU A 121 -27.95 9.07 5.15
N GLY A 122 -28.96 9.93 5.28
CA GLY A 122 -29.95 10.15 4.25
C GLY A 122 -30.66 8.86 3.80
N PRO A 123 -30.59 8.47 2.51
CA PRO A 123 -31.31 7.31 1.96
C PRO A 123 -30.60 5.97 2.18
N GLY A 124 -29.51 5.93 2.95
CA GLY A 124 -28.71 4.72 3.13
C GLY A 124 -27.80 4.78 4.34
N SER A 125 -26.76 3.97 4.30
CA SER A 125 -25.70 3.91 5.32
C SER A 125 -24.35 3.66 4.65
N PHE A 126 -23.29 3.96 5.38
CA PHE A 126 -21.93 3.57 5.03
C PHE A 126 -21.20 2.99 6.23
N GLU A 127 -20.08 2.33 5.97
CA GLU A 127 -19.14 1.85 6.97
C GLU A 127 -17.72 1.96 6.41
N VAL A 128 -16.73 1.96 7.30
CA VAL A 128 -15.30 1.89 6.94
C VAL A 128 -14.68 0.77 7.77
N SER A 129 -13.96 -0.13 7.14
CA SER A 129 -13.32 -1.25 7.82
C SER A 129 -12.16 -1.82 7.02
N TYR A 130 -11.28 -2.58 7.65
CA TYR A 130 -10.24 -3.35 6.96
C TYR A 130 -10.16 -4.78 7.52
N ALA A 131 -9.50 -5.65 6.76
CA ALA A 131 -9.28 -7.05 7.10
C ALA A 131 -8.27 -7.19 8.23
N ASP A 132 -8.62 -7.93 9.28
CA ASP A 132 -7.69 -8.31 10.33
C ASP A 132 -8.10 -9.68 10.90
N PRO A 133 -7.46 -10.79 10.50
CA PRO A 133 -7.79 -12.13 10.99
C PRO A 133 -7.40 -12.35 12.45
N ASP A 134 -6.52 -11.50 13.01
CA ASP A 134 -6.20 -11.54 14.44
C ASP A 134 -7.33 -10.92 15.27
N SER A 135 -8.22 -10.15 14.64
CA SER A 135 -9.42 -9.63 15.28
C SER A 135 -10.51 -10.72 15.41
N GLU A 136 -11.29 -10.67 16.49
CA GLU A 136 -12.36 -11.64 16.74
C GLU A 136 -13.41 -11.74 15.62
N GLN A 137 -13.60 -10.67 14.83
CA GLN A 137 -14.59 -10.60 13.76
C GLN A 137 -13.98 -10.78 12.36
N GLY A 138 -12.65 -10.95 12.26
CA GLY A 138 -11.91 -10.92 10.99
C GLY A 138 -11.82 -9.53 10.35
N ILE A 139 -12.45 -8.52 10.96
CA ILE A 139 -12.47 -7.13 10.48
C ILE A 139 -12.32 -6.15 11.64
N VAL A 140 -11.71 -5.00 11.35
CA VAL A 140 -11.65 -3.85 12.25
C VAL A 140 -12.37 -2.66 11.61
N TYR A 141 -13.27 -2.02 12.37
CA TYR A 141 -13.99 -0.82 11.92
C TYR A 141 -13.13 0.42 12.13
N GLY A 142 -12.61 0.97 11.04
CA GLY A 142 -11.66 2.07 11.08
C GLY A 142 -10.83 2.18 9.82
N LEU A 143 -9.79 2.99 9.92
CA LEU A 143 -8.75 3.10 8.91
C LEU A 143 -7.64 2.09 9.19
N GLU A 144 -7.04 1.57 8.12
CA GLU A 144 -5.85 0.73 8.18
C GLU A 144 -4.60 1.61 8.12
N ASP A 145 -3.61 1.33 8.95
CA ASP A 145 -2.34 2.06 8.97
C ASP A 145 -1.41 1.56 7.84
N GLU A 146 -1.01 2.44 6.91
CA GLU A 146 -0.06 2.05 5.86
C GLU A 146 1.36 1.86 6.38
N ALA A 147 1.74 2.54 7.47
CA ALA A 147 3.02 2.32 8.13
C ALA A 147 3.06 0.97 8.88
N ALA A 148 1.93 0.28 9.05
CA ALA A 148 1.94 -1.10 9.54
C ALA A 148 2.63 -2.08 8.55
N LYS A 149 2.79 -1.69 7.28
CA LYS A 149 3.18 -2.58 6.17
C LYS A 149 4.60 -2.29 5.64
N ILE A 150 5.18 -3.28 4.99
CA ILE A 150 6.47 -3.16 4.28
C ILE A 150 6.29 -2.33 3.00
N ASN A 151 7.01 -1.22 2.88
CA ASN A 151 6.97 -0.40 1.68
C ASN A 151 7.85 -0.97 0.56
N VAL A 152 7.24 -1.55 -0.47
CA VAL A 152 7.97 -2.20 -1.56
C VAL A 152 8.82 -1.22 -2.40
N ASN A 153 8.53 0.08 -2.35
CA ASN A 153 9.34 1.08 -3.05
C ASN A 153 10.72 1.27 -2.43
N VAL A 154 10.93 0.88 -1.18
CA VAL A 154 12.21 1.07 -0.46
C VAL A 154 12.70 -0.17 0.29
N ALA A 155 11.88 -1.21 0.44
CA ALA A 155 12.24 -2.47 1.09
C ALA A 155 13.56 -3.04 0.53
N THR A 156 14.43 -3.55 1.40
CA THR A 156 15.65 -4.22 0.95
C THR A 156 15.30 -5.59 0.36
N ARG A 157 16.23 -6.17 -0.43
CA ARG A 157 16.05 -7.55 -0.92
C ARG A 157 15.84 -8.55 0.23
N GLU A 158 16.55 -8.35 1.34
CA GLU A 158 16.41 -9.18 2.55
C GLU A 158 14.99 -9.09 3.12
N MET A 159 14.43 -7.88 3.24
CA MET A 159 13.05 -7.69 3.71
C MET A 159 12.03 -8.33 2.77
N LEU A 160 12.22 -8.19 1.45
CA LEU A 160 11.32 -8.82 0.47
C LEU A 160 11.36 -10.34 0.59
N MET A 161 12.55 -10.93 0.68
CA MET A 161 12.73 -12.38 0.79
C MET A 161 12.18 -12.99 2.08
N ALA A 162 11.99 -12.17 3.12
CA ALA A 162 11.34 -12.60 4.36
C ALA A 162 9.80 -12.62 4.26
N LEU A 163 9.21 -12.02 3.22
CA LEU A 163 7.76 -12.05 3.01
C LEU A 163 7.29 -13.45 2.56
N PRO A 164 6.11 -13.91 3.01
CA PRO A 164 5.53 -15.18 2.59
C PRO A 164 5.40 -15.29 1.07
N GLY A 165 5.79 -16.43 0.50
CA GLY A 165 5.67 -16.69 -0.94
C GLY A 165 6.67 -15.93 -1.83
N MET A 166 7.53 -15.07 -1.27
CA MET A 166 8.55 -14.37 -2.06
C MET A 166 9.62 -15.34 -2.55
N THR A 167 9.97 -15.23 -3.84
CA THR A 167 11.05 -16.01 -4.47
C THR A 167 12.14 -15.08 -4.97
N ASP A 168 13.34 -15.59 -5.23
CA ASP A 168 14.43 -14.79 -5.82
C ASP A 168 14.00 -14.09 -7.12
N SER A 169 13.21 -14.75 -7.96
CA SER A 169 12.69 -14.15 -9.18
C SER A 169 11.69 -13.03 -8.95
N LEU A 170 10.83 -13.13 -7.92
CA LEU A 170 9.86 -12.08 -7.59
C LEU A 170 10.57 -10.87 -6.96
N ALA A 171 11.49 -11.12 -6.02
CA ALA A 171 12.25 -10.08 -5.36
C ALA A 171 13.14 -9.32 -6.34
N ASP A 172 13.91 -10.03 -7.18
CA ASP A 172 14.77 -9.40 -8.18
C ASP A 172 13.94 -8.66 -9.24
N ALA A 173 12.83 -9.23 -9.71
CA ALA A 173 11.97 -8.55 -10.69
C ALA A 173 11.33 -7.28 -10.14
N LEU A 174 10.94 -7.27 -8.86
CA LEU A 174 10.43 -6.08 -8.19
C LEU A 174 11.51 -5.00 -7.98
N ILE A 175 12.75 -5.41 -7.68
CA ILE A 175 13.88 -4.48 -7.56
C ILE A 175 14.18 -3.85 -8.92
N ASP A 176 14.38 -4.64 -9.97
CA ASP A 176 14.63 -4.15 -11.33
C ASP A 176 13.46 -3.27 -11.83
N TRP A 177 12.22 -3.58 -11.45
CA TRP A 177 11.06 -2.77 -11.84
C TRP A 177 11.12 -1.33 -11.31
N ARG A 178 11.63 -1.15 -10.08
CA ARG A 178 11.61 0.15 -9.38
C ARG A 178 12.93 0.91 -9.41
N ASP A 179 14.03 0.23 -9.72
CA ASP A 179 15.33 0.89 -9.77
C ASP A 179 15.45 1.76 -11.03
N PRO A 180 16.30 2.80 -11.03
CA PRO A 180 16.35 3.74 -12.14
C PRO A 180 17.22 3.26 -13.31
N ASP A 181 17.92 2.13 -13.18
CA ASP A 181 18.84 1.68 -14.21
C ASP A 181 18.12 0.80 -15.24
N SER A 182 18.83 -0.05 -15.95
CA SER A 182 18.24 -0.91 -16.99
C SER A 182 19.01 -2.23 -17.07
N ILE A 183 19.61 -2.62 -15.95
CA ILE A 183 20.51 -3.76 -15.84
C ILE A 183 19.77 -4.84 -15.06
N ALA A 184 19.27 -5.84 -15.80
CA ALA A 184 18.55 -6.92 -15.18
C ALA A 184 19.44 -7.70 -14.19
N SER A 185 18.89 -7.90 -12.99
CA SER A 185 19.46 -8.78 -11.97
C SER A 185 19.46 -10.24 -12.42
N THR A 186 20.14 -11.11 -11.66
CA THR A 186 20.31 -12.53 -12.02
C THR A 186 18.99 -13.24 -12.32
N PHE A 187 17.95 -12.98 -11.53
CA PHE A 187 16.61 -13.53 -11.72
C PHE A 187 15.55 -12.48 -12.10
N GLY A 188 15.98 -11.24 -12.29
CA GLY A 188 15.10 -10.10 -12.49
C GLY A 188 14.63 -9.93 -13.93
N ALA A 189 14.07 -8.76 -14.21
CA ALA A 189 13.50 -8.42 -15.51
C ALA A 189 13.43 -6.91 -15.71
N GLU A 190 13.95 -6.49 -16.86
CA GLU A 190 14.00 -5.11 -17.32
C GLU A 190 13.12 -4.89 -18.55
N SER A 191 13.10 -3.67 -19.08
CA SER A 191 12.34 -3.31 -20.27
C SER A 191 12.51 -4.28 -21.45
N ASP A 192 13.70 -4.86 -21.67
CA ASP A 192 13.93 -5.87 -22.71
C ASP A 192 13.03 -7.11 -22.58
N TYR A 193 12.76 -7.55 -21.34
CA TYR A 193 11.85 -8.65 -21.06
C TYR A 193 10.40 -8.25 -21.35
N TYR A 194 9.97 -7.09 -20.83
CA TYR A 194 8.56 -6.64 -20.95
C TYR A 194 8.19 -6.28 -22.39
N GLN A 195 9.13 -5.78 -23.19
CA GLN A 195 8.91 -5.49 -24.61
C GLN A 195 8.78 -6.75 -25.47
N ALA A 196 9.25 -7.90 -24.99
CA ALA A 196 9.13 -9.18 -25.69
C ALA A 196 7.79 -9.90 -25.44
N LEU A 197 6.96 -9.38 -24.52
CA LEU A 197 5.65 -9.95 -24.21
C LEU A 197 4.64 -9.76 -25.37
N PRO A 198 3.57 -10.58 -25.44
CA PRO A 198 2.53 -10.42 -26.49
C PRO A 198 1.87 -9.03 -26.52
N TYR A 199 1.81 -8.37 -25.36
CA TYR A 199 1.40 -6.99 -25.20
C TYR A 199 2.59 -6.21 -24.60
N PRO A 200 3.46 -5.64 -25.44
CA PRO A 200 4.69 -4.98 -24.99
C PRO A 200 4.42 -3.76 -24.11
N TYR A 201 5.24 -3.59 -23.07
CA TYR A 201 5.36 -2.38 -22.26
C TYR A 201 6.79 -2.25 -21.73
N GLU A 202 7.09 -1.14 -21.06
CA GLU A 202 8.39 -0.87 -20.45
C GLU A 202 8.30 -1.07 -18.93
N ALA A 203 9.44 -1.44 -18.33
CA ALA A 203 9.58 -1.37 -16.88
C ALA A 203 9.41 0.09 -16.42
N ARG A 204 8.94 0.28 -15.19
CA ARG A 204 8.68 1.64 -14.69
C ARG A 204 9.97 2.44 -14.50
N ASN A 205 11.02 1.75 -14.04
CA ASN A 205 12.30 2.30 -13.65
C ASN A 205 12.16 3.43 -12.61
N GLY A 206 11.30 3.17 -11.62
CA GLY A 206 10.95 4.13 -10.57
C GLY A 206 9.90 3.56 -9.61
N PRO A 207 9.56 4.31 -8.55
CA PRO A 207 8.66 3.83 -7.51
C PRO A 207 7.27 3.49 -8.07
N LEU A 208 6.71 2.35 -7.65
CA LEU A 208 5.36 1.92 -7.95
C LEU A 208 4.36 3.00 -7.53
N ALA A 209 3.42 3.33 -8.41
CA ALA A 209 2.42 4.37 -8.16
C ALA A 209 1.24 3.85 -7.34
N THR A 210 0.91 2.57 -7.53
CA THR A 210 -0.12 1.85 -6.78
C THR A 210 0.38 0.44 -6.54
N ILE A 211 -0.12 -0.19 -5.49
CA ILE A 211 0.29 -1.55 -5.16
C ILE A 211 -0.11 -2.59 -6.23
N ARG A 212 -1.22 -2.36 -6.95
CA ARG A 212 -1.69 -3.26 -8.03
C ARG A 212 -0.83 -3.25 -9.27
N GLU A 213 0.09 -2.29 -9.36
CA GLU A 213 1.10 -2.30 -10.40
C GLU A 213 2.02 -3.52 -10.30
N LEU A 214 2.12 -4.17 -9.14
CA LEU A 214 2.80 -5.46 -9.01
C LEU A 214 2.30 -6.49 -10.01
N LEU A 215 1.03 -6.45 -10.43
CA LEU A 215 0.49 -7.37 -11.45
C LEU A 215 1.11 -7.18 -12.85
N LEU A 216 1.90 -6.11 -13.06
CA LEU A 216 2.69 -5.90 -14.27
C LEU A 216 4.15 -6.38 -14.11
N VAL A 217 4.60 -6.58 -12.87
CA VAL A 217 5.93 -7.08 -12.55
C VAL A 217 5.99 -8.58 -12.84
N ARG A 218 7.09 -9.01 -13.46
CA ARG A 218 7.27 -10.41 -13.84
C ARG A 218 7.02 -11.36 -12.65
N GLY A 219 6.09 -12.28 -12.84
CA GLY A 219 5.83 -13.40 -11.94
C GLY A 219 4.80 -13.13 -10.85
N PHE A 220 4.45 -11.87 -10.58
CA PHE A 220 3.35 -11.54 -9.68
C PHE A 220 2.01 -11.78 -10.38
N ASP A 221 1.06 -12.34 -9.65
CA ASP A 221 -0.31 -12.55 -10.08
C ASP A 221 -1.29 -12.23 -8.94
N GLU A 222 -2.59 -12.37 -9.21
CA GLU A 222 -3.65 -12.09 -8.25
C GLU A 222 -3.59 -13.02 -7.03
N THR A 223 -3.16 -14.27 -7.19
CA THR A 223 -3.03 -15.23 -6.08
C THR A 223 -1.91 -14.84 -5.13
N ILE A 224 -0.75 -14.41 -5.64
CA ILE A 224 0.35 -13.93 -4.79
C ILE A 224 -0.06 -12.62 -4.10
N LEU A 225 -0.71 -11.71 -4.84
CA LEU A 225 -1.01 -10.38 -4.32
C LEU A 225 -2.17 -10.40 -3.33
N PHE A 226 -3.31 -11.00 -3.69
CA PHE A 226 -4.55 -10.96 -2.91
C PHE A 226 -4.85 -12.25 -2.15
N GLY A 227 -4.17 -13.35 -2.48
CA GLY A 227 -4.51 -14.67 -1.93
C GLY A 227 -5.92 -15.08 -2.35
N GLU A 228 -6.71 -15.47 -1.35
CA GLU A 228 -8.13 -15.81 -1.42
C GLU A 228 -9.03 -14.56 -1.31
N ASP A 229 -8.55 -13.42 -0.78
CA ASP A 229 -9.32 -12.17 -0.66
C ASP A 229 -9.38 -11.40 -2.00
N ALA A 230 -9.98 -12.02 -3.01
CA ALA A 230 -9.98 -11.51 -4.38
C ALA A 230 -10.65 -10.13 -4.51
N ASN A 231 -11.62 -9.83 -3.63
CA ASN A 231 -12.33 -8.56 -3.63
C ASN A 231 -11.76 -7.54 -2.62
N GLY A 232 -10.76 -7.93 -1.82
CA GLY A 232 -10.06 -7.08 -0.84
C GLY A 232 -10.96 -6.61 0.30
N ASN A 233 -12.03 -7.36 0.62
CA ASN A 233 -13.02 -6.96 1.60
C ASN A 233 -12.72 -7.48 3.01
N GLY A 234 -11.76 -8.39 3.13
CA GLY A 234 -11.28 -8.96 4.39
C GLY A 234 -12.18 -9.99 5.04
N GLN A 235 -13.22 -10.45 4.37
CA GLN A 235 -14.15 -11.46 4.84
C GLN A 235 -14.01 -12.68 3.95
N LEU A 236 -13.95 -13.86 4.56
CA LEU A 236 -13.99 -15.12 3.84
C LEU A 236 -15.38 -15.29 3.19
N ASP A 237 -15.48 -14.94 1.91
CA ASP A 237 -16.72 -15.09 1.15
C ASP A 237 -16.94 -16.57 0.76
N PRO A 238 -18.19 -17.01 0.49
CA PRO A 238 -18.45 -18.40 0.15
C PRO A 238 -17.72 -18.92 -1.09
N ASN A 239 -17.29 -18.03 -1.99
CA ASN A 239 -16.51 -18.37 -3.18
C ASN A 239 -15.00 -18.33 -2.93
N GLU A 240 -14.57 -18.01 -1.71
CA GLU A 240 -13.16 -17.95 -1.27
C GLU A 240 -12.86 -19.11 -0.28
N ASP A 241 -13.82 -20.04 -0.11
CA ASP A 241 -13.76 -21.24 0.75
C ASP A 241 -14.49 -22.42 0.08
N ASP A 242 -14.57 -22.45 -1.27
CA ASP A 242 -15.29 -23.49 -2.04
C ASP A 242 -14.37 -24.42 -2.86
N GLY A 243 -13.06 -24.30 -2.67
CA GLY A 243 -12.01 -25.07 -3.30
C GLY A 243 -11.78 -24.65 -4.75
N ASP A 244 -12.07 -25.57 -5.67
CA ASP A 244 -11.95 -25.34 -7.12
C ASP A 244 -13.32 -25.02 -7.77
N ALA A 245 -14.37 -24.77 -6.98
CA ALA A 245 -15.73 -24.65 -7.51
C ALA A 245 -15.99 -23.29 -8.17
N SER A 246 -15.42 -22.21 -7.62
CA SER A 246 -15.38 -20.90 -8.26
C SER A 246 -14.06 -20.18 -7.98
N PRO A 247 -13.71 -19.13 -8.75
CA PRO A 247 -12.53 -18.32 -8.44
C PRO A 247 -12.74 -17.47 -7.17
N PRO A 248 -11.67 -17.13 -6.43
CA PRO A 248 -10.26 -17.51 -6.65
C PRO A 248 -9.97 -18.98 -6.33
N ASN A 249 -8.78 -19.49 -6.67
CA ASN A 249 -8.40 -20.81 -6.19
C ASN A 249 -8.16 -20.72 -4.68
N ASP A 250 -8.86 -21.54 -3.89
CA ASP A 250 -8.74 -21.58 -2.44
C ASP A 250 -8.52 -23.01 -1.92
N ASN A 251 -8.17 -23.12 -0.64
CA ASN A 251 -7.86 -24.41 -0.01
C ASN A 251 -9.02 -25.01 0.81
N ALA A 252 -10.15 -24.28 0.91
CA ALA A 252 -11.34 -24.59 1.71
C ALA A 252 -11.06 -24.97 3.19
N ASP A 253 -10.11 -24.31 3.85
CA ASP A 253 -9.73 -24.57 5.23
C ASP A 253 -10.47 -23.69 6.27
N GLY A 254 -11.33 -22.78 5.82
CA GLY A 254 -12.07 -21.84 6.65
C GLY A 254 -11.25 -20.65 7.16
N VAL A 255 -10.05 -20.39 6.64
CA VAL A 255 -9.16 -19.28 7.00
C VAL A 255 -8.79 -18.49 5.76
N LEU A 256 -9.13 -17.19 5.74
CA LEU A 256 -8.80 -16.32 4.61
C LEU A 256 -7.29 -16.08 4.47
N ASP A 257 -6.70 -16.55 3.37
CA ASP A 257 -5.38 -16.09 2.92
C ASP A 257 -5.51 -14.72 2.23
N GLY A 258 -5.01 -13.65 2.85
CA GLY A 258 -5.06 -12.31 2.24
C GLY A 258 -3.84 -11.96 1.37
N GLY A 259 -2.98 -12.93 1.08
CA GLY A 259 -1.79 -12.77 0.24
C GLY A 259 -0.83 -11.69 0.74
N LEU A 260 0.02 -11.20 -0.17
CA LEU A 260 0.96 -10.13 0.17
C LEU A 260 0.28 -8.80 0.49
N TRP A 261 -0.93 -8.53 -0.04
CA TRP A 261 -1.68 -7.28 0.10
C TRP A 261 -1.78 -6.75 1.54
N ARG A 262 -1.86 -7.68 2.50
CA ARG A 262 -1.94 -7.36 3.93
C ARG A 262 -0.62 -6.90 4.53
N LEU A 263 0.50 -7.30 3.93
CA LEU A 263 1.85 -7.07 4.46
C LEU A 263 2.62 -5.97 3.74
N ILE A 264 2.16 -5.53 2.56
CA ILE A 264 2.90 -4.57 1.73
C ILE A 264 2.11 -3.31 1.36
N THR A 265 2.85 -2.22 1.16
CA THR A 265 2.31 -0.92 0.74
C THR A 265 3.26 -0.21 -0.24
N VAL A 266 2.75 0.86 -0.86
CA VAL A 266 3.57 1.87 -1.56
C VAL A 266 3.54 3.24 -0.85
N TYR A 267 2.79 3.38 0.26
CA TYR A 267 2.40 4.67 0.83
C TYR A 267 3.00 5.01 2.20
N SER A 268 3.82 4.17 2.84
CA SER A 268 4.35 4.53 4.16
C SER A 268 5.54 5.50 4.09
N ALA A 269 5.42 6.62 4.81
CA ALA A 269 6.48 7.59 4.98
C ALA A 269 6.31 8.42 6.26
N ASP A 270 7.40 8.61 7.00
CA ASP A 270 7.46 9.41 8.22
C ASP A 270 8.10 10.78 7.94
N ARG A 271 7.73 11.80 8.71
CA ARG A 271 8.44 13.08 8.71
C ARG A 271 9.75 12.95 9.44
N ASN A 272 10.77 13.63 8.95
CA ASN A 272 12.06 13.69 9.63
C ASN A 272 12.05 14.72 10.79
N THR A 273 11.06 14.57 11.66
CA THR A 273 10.81 15.41 12.85
C THR A 273 10.68 14.53 14.08
N ASP A 274 11.00 15.08 15.25
CA ASP A 274 10.75 14.43 16.53
C ASP A 274 9.28 14.51 16.94
N ASN A 275 8.93 13.92 18.08
CA ASN A 275 7.59 13.89 18.67
C ASN A 275 7.09 15.27 19.14
N GLU A 276 7.96 16.28 19.24
CA GLU A 276 7.60 17.67 19.53
C GLU A 276 7.40 18.49 18.22
N GLY A 277 7.54 17.86 17.04
CA GLY A 277 7.41 18.49 15.73
C GLY A 277 8.65 19.27 15.28
N ARG A 278 9.80 19.08 15.93
CA ARG A 278 11.07 19.74 15.59
C ARG A 278 11.84 18.88 14.59
N ASP A 279 12.54 19.50 13.64
CA ASP A 279 13.44 18.78 12.71
C ASP A 279 14.46 17.93 13.50
N ARG A 280 14.61 16.66 13.12
CA ARG A 280 15.65 15.78 13.69
C ARG A 280 17.03 16.25 13.26
N VAL A 281 18.01 16.12 14.16
CA VAL A 281 19.40 16.47 13.86
C VAL A 281 20.10 15.33 13.12
N ASN A 282 20.72 15.64 11.98
CA ASN A 282 21.50 14.65 11.26
C ASN A 282 22.85 14.42 11.94
N ILE A 283 23.03 13.26 12.59
CA ILE A 283 24.25 12.92 13.32
C ILE A 283 25.47 12.74 12.41
N GLN A 284 25.27 12.57 11.11
CA GLN A 284 26.34 12.44 10.12
C GLN A 284 26.96 13.80 9.77
N THR A 285 26.19 14.89 9.84
CA THR A 285 26.59 16.21 9.31
C THR A 285 26.59 17.33 10.35
N ALA A 286 25.74 17.24 11.38
CA ALA A 286 25.51 18.32 12.34
C ALA A 286 26.75 18.74 13.15
N SER A 287 26.91 20.04 13.41
CA SER A 287 27.95 20.58 14.28
C SER A 287 27.75 20.16 15.75
N GLU A 288 28.81 20.29 16.57
CA GLU A 288 28.74 20.04 18.01
C GLU A 288 27.61 20.85 18.68
N ALA A 289 27.40 22.09 18.24
CA ALA A 289 26.36 22.97 18.77
C ALA A 289 24.95 22.47 18.42
N GLU A 290 24.74 22.01 17.19
CA GLU A 290 23.47 21.44 16.75
C GLU A 290 23.15 20.13 17.49
N LEU A 291 24.15 19.26 17.67
CA LEU A 291 24.01 18.03 18.45
C LEU A 291 23.61 18.34 19.90
N MET A 292 24.30 19.27 20.57
CA MET A 292 23.98 19.65 21.96
C MET A 292 22.58 20.30 22.09
N ASN A 293 22.12 21.02 21.06
CA ASN A 293 20.79 21.63 21.06
C ASN A 293 19.67 20.58 20.92
N ALA A 294 19.87 19.58 20.08
CA ALA A 294 18.88 18.54 19.80
C ALA A 294 18.88 17.40 20.83
N MET A 295 20.06 17.03 21.34
CA MET A 295 20.26 15.93 22.28
C MET A 295 20.36 16.50 23.71
N ARG A 296 19.20 16.66 24.37
CA ARG A 296 19.12 17.24 25.72
C ARG A 296 20.07 16.50 26.67
N GLY A 297 20.94 17.25 27.36
CA GLY A 297 21.91 16.70 28.31
C GLY A 297 23.20 16.14 27.69
N LEU A 298 23.44 16.32 26.39
CA LEU A 298 24.73 16.02 25.76
C LEU A 298 25.78 17.07 26.14
N THR A 299 26.94 16.65 26.65
CA THR A 299 28.07 17.53 26.95
C THR A 299 28.88 17.84 25.70
N ARG A 300 29.74 18.86 25.79
CA ARG A 300 30.62 19.24 24.68
C ARG A 300 31.61 18.12 24.34
N GLU A 301 32.18 17.46 25.34
CA GLU A 301 33.15 16.38 25.17
C GLU A 301 32.53 15.19 24.42
N GLU A 302 31.25 14.94 24.66
CA GLU A 302 30.51 13.85 24.01
C GLU A 302 30.10 14.21 22.59
N ALA A 303 29.65 15.45 22.37
CA ALA A 303 29.43 15.97 21.02
C ALA A 303 30.72 15.90 20.19
N GLN A 304 31.88 16.22 20.80
CA GLN A 304 33.19 16.06 20.17
C GLN A 304 33.50 14.61 19.84
N ALA A 305 33.22 13.67 20.74
CA ALA A 305 33.43 12.25 20.49
C ALA A 305 32.57 11.74 19.32
N ILE A 306 31.32 12.19 19.19
CA ILE A 306 30.44 11.87 18.04
C ILE A 306 31.05 12.40 16.74
N VAL A 307 31.47 13.67 16.72
CA VAL A 307 32.07 14.30 15.53
C VAL A 307 33.40 13.63 15.16
N GLN A 308 34.22 13.23 16.14
CA GLN A 308 35.45 12.49 15.89
C GLN A 308 35.17 11.08 15.35
N TYR A 309 34.23 10.36 15.97
CA TYR A 309 33.85 9.01 15.56
C TYR A 309 33.38 8.98 14.12
N ARG A 310 32.49 9.91 13.72
CA ARG A 310 31.97 9.97 12.35
C ARG A 310 32.99 10.47 11.31
N GLY A 311 34.11 11.02 11.75
CA GLY A 311 35.24 11.34 10.88
C GLY A 311 36.01 10.09 10.42
N GLN A 312 35.81 8.96 11.10
CA GLN A 312 36.48 7.68 10.84
C GLN A 312 35.49 6.57 10.45
N ASN A 313 34.21 6.72 10.81
CA ASN A 313 33.15 5.74 10.62
C ASN A 313 31.92 6.42 10.00
N ALA A 314 31.14 5.70 9.20
CA ALA A 314 29.82 6.17 8.79
C ALA A 314 28.77 5.64 9.77
N PHE A 315 27.76 6.45 10.09
CA PHE A 315 26.56 5.97 10.75
C PHE A 315 25.62 5.41 9.69
N GLY A 316 25.38 4.10 9.69
CA GLY A 316 24.39 3.46 8.83
C GLY A 316 22.97 3.79 9.30
N ASN A 317 22.77 3.82 10.61
CA ASN A 317 21.55 4.34 11.23
C ASN A 317 21.86 4.94 12.61
N ILE A 318 20.83 5.46 13.28
CA ILE A 318 20.97 6.18 14.55
C ILE A 318 21.51 5.30 15.69
N ALA A 319 21.26 4.00 15.67
CA ALA A 319 21.70 3.08 16.72
C ALA A 319 23.22 2.84 16.70
N ASP A 320 23.91 3.17 15.61
CA ASP A 320 25.37 3.15 15.55
C ASP A 320 26.03 4.17 16.50
N LEU A 321 25.25 5.12 17.05
CA LEU A 321 25.68 6.00 18.13
C LEU A 321 26.16 5.21 19.37
N LEU A 322 25.64 4.00 19.60
CA LEU A 322 26.05 3.12 20.70
C LEU A 322 27.49 2.58 20.55
N ASN A 323 28.09 2.72 19.36
CA ASN A 323 29.49 2.36 19.11
C ASN A 323 30.47 3.49 19.44
N VAL A 324 29.99 4.72 19.70
CA VAL A 324 30.86 5.84 20.04
C VAL A 324 31.54 5.56 21.39
N THR A 325 32.87 5.55 21.37
CA THR A 325 33.69 5.41 22.58
C THR A 325 34.21 6.77 23.03
N GLY A 326 34.42 6.94 24.33
CA GLY A 326 35.08 8.14 24.84
C GLY A 326 36.49 8.28 24.26
N ALA A 327 36.98 9.52 24.13
CA ALA A 327 38.35 9.78 23.72
C ALA A 327 39.31 8.95 24.58
N GLN A 328 40.14 8.12 23.95
CA GLN A 328 41.26 7.51 24.66
C GLN A 328 42.13 8.67 25.16
N ASP A 329 42.22 8.81 26.49
CA ASP A 329 43.25 9.64 27.09
C ASP A 329 44.57 9.04 26.62
N ASP A 330 45.24 9.69 25.66
CA ASP A 330 46.58 9.34 25.18
C ASP A 330 47.55 9.54 26.35
N GLY A 331 47.51 8.57 27.27
CA GLY A 331 48.41 8.42 28.36
C GLY A 331 49.79 8.17 27.81
N GLN A 332 50.64 9.20 27.93
CA GLN A 332 52.10 9.17 27.88
C GLN A 332 52.77 9.38 26.52
N SER A 333 53.08 10.66 26.25
CA SER A 333 54.49 11.06 26.07
C SER A 333 54.75 12.44 26.69
N ARG A 334 54.58 12.52 28.01
CA ARG A 334 55.34 13.49 28.81
C ARG A 334 56.73 12.91 29.05
N GLY A 335 57.60 13.05 28.05
CA GLY A 335 59.02 12.81 28.19
C GLY A 335 59.63 13.83 29.16
N GLY A 336 59.83 13.42 30.40
CA GLY A 336 60.65 14.15 31.37
C GLY A 336 62.12 14.09 30.96
N GLY A 337 62.61 15.17 30.34
CA GLY A 337 64.03 15.42 30.11
C GLY A 337 64.50 16.59 30.97
N GLN A 338 65.33 16.30 31.97
CA GLN A 338 66.02 17.27 32.82
C GLN A 338 66.86 18.25 31.99
N GLY A 339 66.93 19.50 32.47
CA GLY A 339 67.62 20.59 31.78
C GLY A 339 69.14 20.56 31.84
N SER A 340 69.77 21.30 30.92
CA SER A 340 70.78 22.31 31.23
C SER A 340 71.28 23.06 30.00
N SER A 341 71.58 24.34 30.24
CA SER A 341 72.51 25.25 29.55
C SER A 341 72.17 25.81 28.16
N VAL A 342 71.59 27.02 28.23
CA VAL A 342 71.98 28.24 27.52
C VAL A 342 73.31 28.16 26.74
N ARG A 343 73.26 28.45 25.43
CA ARG A 343 74.29 29.23 24.74
C ARG A 343 73.71 29.93 23.51
N SER A 344 73.99 31.22 23.43
CA SER A 344 73.62 32.12 22.34
C SER A 344 74.52 31.93 21.13
N SER A 345 73.99 32.19 19.93
CA SER A 345 74.74 32.85 18.86
C SER A 345 73.78 33.40 17.81
N ARG A 346 74.12 34.61 17.35
CA ARG A 346 73.42 35.47 16.41
C ARG A 346 73.72 35.11 14.95
N GLN A 347 72.80 35.57 14.09
CA GLN A 347 72.98 36.20 12.77
C GLN A 347 73.45 35.36 11.58
N GLY A 348 72.73 35.54 10.47
CA GLY A 348 73.25 35.34 9.11
C GLY A 348 72.14 35.21 8.07
N TYR A 349 71.91 36.27 7.30
CA TYR A 349 71.06 36.36 6.11
C TYR A 349 71.48 35.37 5.00
N ASP A 350 70.55 34.88 4.17
CA ASP A 350 70.61 35.17 2.73
C ASP A 350 69.29 34.87 2.00
N MET A 351 69.05 35.65 0.95
CA MET A 351 67.94 35.63 0.00
C MET A 351 68.04 34.49 -1.02
N GLY A 352 66.92 34.22 -1.69
CA GLY A 352 66.97 34.11 -3.14
C GLY A 352 66.16 33.01 -3.83
N ASN A 353 65.10 33.46 -4.50
CA ASN A 353 64.80 33.16 -5.90
C ASN A 353 64.00 31.88 -6.26
N SER A 354 62.68 32.07 -6.34
CA SER A 354 61.87 32.18 -7.58
C SER A 354 61.59 30.98 -8.53
N LEU A 355 60.31 30.99 -8.95
CA LEU A 355 59.72 30.66 -10.27
C LEU A 355 59.31 29.21 -10.64
N ARG A 356 57.97 29.05 -10.66
CA ARG A 356 57.08 28.69 -11.80
C ARG A 356 57.47 27.55 -12.76
N SER A 357 56.54 26.60 -12.91
CA SER A 357 55.76 26.26 -14.15
C SER A 357 55.14 24.86 -13.93
N SER A 358 53.82 24.65 -13.95
CA SER A 358 52.84 24.65 -15.04
C SER A 358 52.95 23.50 -16.06
N ARG A 359 51.91 22.65 -16.01
CA ARG A 359 51.14 22.02 -17.10
C ARG A 359 51.58 20.69 -17.74
N GLN A 360 50.52 19.87 -17.88
CA GLN A 360 50.11 19.01 -18.99
C GLN A 360 50.80 17.65 -19.17
N GLY A 361 50.02 16.60 -18.92
CA GLY A 361 49.21 15.95 -19.98
C GLY A 361 49.96 14.94 -20.85
N GLY A 362 49.44 13.72 -20.94
CA GLY A 362 49.94 12.73 -21.88
C GLY A 362 49.44 11.32 -21.60
N ASP A 363 48.31 11.03 -22.25
CA ASP A 363 47.69 9.72 -22.51
C ASP A 363 48.64 8.74 -23.23
N LEU A 364 48.21 7.48 -23.38
CA LEU A 364 48.77 6.29 -24.09
C LEU A 364 48.88 5.12 -23.11
N GLY A 365 48.32 3.92 -23.31
CA GLY A 365 47.69 3.33 -24.48
C GLY A 365 47.91 1.81 -24.41
N ASN A 366 46.81 1.06 -24.51
CA ASN A 366 46.69 -0.23 -25.20
C ASN A 366 47.58 -1.43 -24.75
N SER A 367 46.95 -2.51 -24.25
CA SER A 367 46.83 -3.76 -25.02
C SER A 367 46.16 -4.89 -24.21
N LEU A 368 45.04 -5.36 -24.78
CA LEU A 368 44.38 -6.62 -24.48
C LEU A 368 45.24 -7.81 -24.94
N ARG A 369 45.26 -8.88 -24.15
CA ARG A 369 45.47 -10.24 -24.67
C ARG A 369 44.61 -11.26 -23.94
N SER A 370 43.88 -11.98 -24.77
CA SER A 370 42.96 -13.09 -24.58
C SER A 370 43.57 -14.35 -23.95
N SER A 371 42.72 -15.13 -23.27
CA SER A 371 42.73 -16.60 -23.38
C SER A 371 41.34 -17.17 -23.12
N ARG A 372 40.90 -18.04 -24.04
CA ARG A 372 39.64 -18.78 -24.09
C ARG A 372 39.69 -20.06 -23.24
N GLY A 373 38.51 -20.51 -22.80
CA GLY A 373 37.99 -21.84 -23.16
C GLY A 373 37.75 -22.83 -22.01
N GLY A 374 36.54 -23.40 -21.97
CA GLY A 374 36.27 -24.63 -21.22
C GLY A 374 34.79 -24.89 -20.91
N ASP A 375 34.08 -25.46 -21.88
CA ASP A 375 32.75 -26.08 -21.79
C ASP A 375 32.74 -27.32 -20.85
N SER A 376 31.60 -27.61 -20.20
CA SER A 376 30.81 -28.85 -20.37
C SER A 376 29.91 -29.23 -19.17
N SER A 377 28.80 -29.84 -19.54
CA SER A 377 27.59 -30.24 -18.82
C SER A 377 27.68 -31.58 -18.07
N MET A 378 26.80 -31.80 -17.09
CA MET A 378 26.09 -33.10 -16.94
C MET A 378 24.91 -33.02 -15.94
N ALA A 379 23.82 -33.68 -16.32
CA ALA A 379 22.61 -33.90 -15.54
C ALA A 379 22.62 -35.32 -14.90
N GLY A 380 21.83 -35.53 -13.84
CA GLY A 380 21.25 -36.86 -13.59
C GLY A 380 20.99 -37.29 -12.13
N ARG A 381 19.70 -37.22 -11.75
CA ARG A 381 18.89 -38.31 -11.13
C ARG A 381 18.97 -38.65 -9.61
N SER A 382 17.81 -38.38 -8.98
CA SER A 382 16.89 -39.33 -8.28
C SER A 382 17.23 -39.95 -6.92
N GLY A 383 16.27 -39.90 -5.98
CA GLY A 383 16.10 -40.95 -4.96
C GLY A 383 15.31 -40.56 -3.69
N LEU A 384 13.99 -40.76 -3.70
CA LEU A 384 13.09 -40.76 -2.54
C LEU A 384 13.35 -41.99 -1.62
N ARG A 385 13.21 -41.84 -0.29
CA ARG A 385 12.19 -42.51 0.55
C ARG A 385 12.28 -42.16 2.06
N PRO A 386 11.16 -42.26 2.81
CA PRO A 386 10.95 -41.68 4.13
C PRO A 386 11.11 -42.69 5.28
N THR A 387 11.24 -42.20 6.51
CA THR A 387 11.02 -43.01 7.71
C THR A 387 10.06 -42.30 8.66
N GLU A 388 8.83 -42.80 8.72
CA GLU A 388 7.90 -42.57 9.83
C GLU A 388 8.37 -43.39 11.04
N MET A 389 8.34 -42.80 12.24
CA MET A 389 8.13 -43.58 13.45
C MET A 389 7.30 -42.77 14.45
N GLN A 390 6.06 -43.20 14.61
CA GLN A 390 5.19 -42.91 15.74
C GLN A 390 5.85 -43.34 17.05
N GLY A 391 5.62 -42.57 18.12
CA GLY A 391 6.00 -42.96 19.47
C GLY A 391 5.51 -42.00 20.53
N ARG A 392 4.22 -42.09 20.87
CA ARG A 392 3.65 -41.65 22.16
C ARG A 392 4.58 -41.99 23.33
N ALA A 393 4.75 -41.08 24.28
CA ALA A 393 4.34 -41.31 25.67
C ALA A 393 4.70 -40.13 26.58
N SER A 394 3.66 -39.67 27.28
CA SER A 394 3.70 -38.85 28.48
C SER A 394 4.60 -39.46 29.56
N GLY A 395 5.37 -38.63 30.23
CA GLY A 395 6.21 -39.03 31.36
C GLY A 395 6.52 -37.84 32.25
N SER A 396 5.62 -37.55 33.18
CA SER A 396 5.86 -36.71 34.36
C SER A 396 7.05 -37.21 35.16
N TYR A 397 8.04 -36.36 35.44
CA TYR A 397 8.92 -36.55 36.59
C TYR A 397 9.23 -35.23 37.30
N GLN A 398 8.99 -35.32 38.60
CA GLN A 398 9.11 -34.34 39.65
C GLN A 398 10.58 -34.25 40.09
N GLY A 399 10.93 -33.13 40.69
CA GLY A 399 12.30 -32.64 40.86
C GLY A 399 13.26 -33.56 41.62
N SER A 400 14.55 -33.27 41.46
CA SER A 400 15.50 -33.24 42.57
C SER A 400 16.79 -32.52 42.17
N SER A 401 17.13 -31.57 43.03
CA SER A 401 18.37 -30.83 43.15
C SER A 401 19.62 -31.72 43.11
N VAL A 402 20.64 -31.29 42.35
CA VAL A 402 22.03 -31.69 42.59
C VAL A 402 22.92 -30.46 42.54
N GLN A 403 23.48 -30.14 43.70
CA GLN A 403 24.62 -29.23 43.90
C GLN A 403 25.85 -29.75 43.17
N ALA A 404 26.53 -28.89 42.40
CA ALA A 404 27.91 -29.11 41.97
C ALA A 404 28.72 -27.81 42.11
N ALA A 405 29.90 -27.96 42.72
CA ALA A 405 30.82 -26.95 43.21
C ALA A 405 31.65 -26.28 42.07
N PRO A 406 32.46 -25.24 42.39
CA PRO A 406 32.84 -24.17 41.46
C PRO A 406 34.00 -24.57 40.53
N ARG A 407 34.01 -24.03 39.31
CA ARG A 407 35.15 -24.14 38.40
C ARG A 407 35.64 -22.77 37.94
N SER A 408 36.82 -22.46 38.47
CA SER A 408 37.96 -21.78 37.85
C SER A 408 37.69 -20.68 36.82
N SER A 409 38.00 -19.45 37.27
CA SER A 409 38.44 -18.30 36.50
C SER A 409 39.28 -18.68 35.27
N GLY A 410 38.67 -18.61 34.10
CA GLY A 410 39.33 -18.60 32.80
C GLY A 410 39.51 -17.15 32.35
N SER A 411 40.78 -16.73 32.33
CA SER A 411 41.37 -15.56 31.67
C SER A 411 40.50 -14.91 30.58
N GLY A 412 39.99 -13.72 30.87
CA GLY A 412 39.37 -12.85 29.88
C GLY A 412 40.37 -12.45 28.80
N GLY A 413 40.03 -12.74 27.55
CA GLY A 413 40.61 -12.07 26.40
C GLY A 413 40.06 -10.65 26.36
N GLN A 414 40.88 -9.66 26.71
CA GLN A 414 40.61 -8.26 26.45
C GLN A 414 40.59 -8.02 24.94
N SER A 415 39.39 -7.85 24.36
CA SER A 415 39.24 -7.08 23.13
C SER A 415 39.38 -5.61 23.49
N GLY A 416 40.41 -4.95 22.96
CA GLY A 416 40.68 -3.53 23.19
C GLY A 416 39.68 -2.61 22.49
N GLY A 417 38.43 -2.56 22.98
CA GLY A 417 37.48 -1.49 22.69
C GLY A 417 37.44 -0.52 23.88
N GLY A 418 37.57 0.78 23.63
CA GLY A 418 37.35 1.79 24.67
C GLY A 418 35.97 1.63 25.32
N ALA A 419 35.80 2.12 26.55
CA ALA A 419 34.49 2.10 27.19
C ALA A 419 33.47 2.85 26.31
N LYS A 420 32.31 2.22 26.05
CA LYS A 420 31.21 2.86 25.34
C LYS A 420 30.83 4.15 26.05
N LEU A 421 30.67 5.22 25.28
CA LEU A 421 30.38 6.55 25.81
C LEU A 421 28.90 6.70 26.21
N PHE A 422 28.03 5.97 25.50
CA PHE A 422 26.59 6.02 25.70
C PHE A 422 26.06 4.64 26.07
N ASP A 423 25.17 4.61 27.06
CA ASP A 423 24.37 3.44 27.37
C ASP A 423 22.98 3.55 26.72
N LEU A 424 22.20 2.48 26.85
CA LEU A 424 20.87 2.38 26.24
C LEU A 424 19.88 3.39 26.83
N ALA A 425 19.93 3.62 28.14
CA ALA A 425 19.03 4.55 28.82
C ALA A 425 19.22 5.99 28.35
N ARG A 426 20.44 6.32 27.96
CA ARG A 426 20.78 7.61 27.40
C ARG A 426 20.47 7.71 25.92
N PHE A 427 20.77 6.67 25.15
CA PHE A 427 20.39 6.59 23.74
C PHE A 427 18.88 6.75 23.53
N SER A 428 18.05 6.09 24.35
CA SER A 428 16.59 6.18 24.24
C SER A 428 16.04 7.60 24.44
N GLN A 429 16.76 8.47 25.15
CA GLN A 429 16.36 9.88 25.33
C GLN A 429 16.57 10.72 24.07
N TRP A 430 17.40 10.26 23.14
CA TRP A 430 17.79 10.99 21.94
C TRP A 430 17.32 10.32 20.66
N ALA A 431 16.96 9.04 20.69
CA ALA A 431 16.57 8.26 19.52
C ALA A 431 15.52 8.96 18.64
N ASP A 432 14.60 9.71 19.26
CA ASP A 432 13.57 10.45 18.54
C ASP A 432 14.03 11.81 17.99
N SER A 433 15.11 12.40 18.51
CA SER A 433 15.61 13.72 18.08
C SER A 433 16.73 13.66 17.04
N ILE A 434 17.18 12.47 16.66
CA ILE A 434 18.33 12.24 15.77
C ILE A 434 17.95 11.49 14.50
N THR A 435 18.71 11.69 13.43
CA THR A 435 18.55 11.02 12.13
C THR A 435 19.92 10.85 11.44
N THR A 436 20.01 10.05 10.39
CA THR A 436 21.19 9.97 9.51
C THR A 436 20.96 10.60 8.13
N SER A 437 19.76 11.15 7.88
CA SER A 437 19.35 11.73 6.60
C SER A 437 18.97 13.21 6.75
N ASP A 438 19.28 14.00 5.72
CA ASP A 438 18.83 15.39 5.60
C ASP A 438 17.46 15.51 4.88
N GLU A 439 16.92 14.40 4.39
CA GLU A 439 15.61 14.38 3.72
C GLU A 439 14.51 14.81 4.68
N LYS A 440 13.50 15.53 4.17
CA LYS A 440 12.36 15.96 5.00
C LYS A 440 11.38 14.83 5.33
N VAL A 441 11.40 13.77 4.53
CA VAL A 441 10.52 12.62 4.64
C VAL A 441 11.37 11.36 4.55
N LEU A 442 11.09 10.40 5.44
CA LEU A 442 11.75 9.11 5.53
C LEU A 442 10.76 8.03 5.06
N PRO A 443 10.89 7.51 3.83
CA PRO A 443 9.98 6.49 3.31
C PRO A 443 10.23 5.12 3.96
N GLY A 444 9.17 4.32 4.06
CA GLY A 444 9.24 2.90 4.40
C GLY A 444 9.55 2.56 5.85
N LEU A 445 9.43 3.51 6.77
CA LEU A 445 9.43 3.18 8.20
C LEU A 445 8.15 2.42 8.56
N VAL A 446 8.32 1.39 9.39
CA VAL A 446 7.26 0.49 9.83
C VAL A 446 6.86 0.82 11.27
N ASN A 447 5.57 1.04 11.52
CA ASN A 447 5.04 1.40 12.81
C ASN A 447 5.00 0.19 13.76
N LEU A 448 5.84 0.25 14.80
CA LEU A 448 5.96 -0.75 15.86
C LEU A 448 4.70 -0.99 16.67
N ASN A 449 3.69 -0.13 16.61
CA ASN A 449 2.47 -0.26 17.41
C ASN A 449 1.33 -0.97 16.65
N THR A 450 1.37 -0.97 15.33
CA THR A 450 0.26 -1.40 14.46
C THR A 450 0.65 -2.49 13.46
N ALA A 451 1.95 -2.64 13.13
CA ALA A 451 2.42 -3.62 12.17
C ALA A 451 2.06 -5.06 12.57
N PRO A 452 1.50 -5.90 11.67
CA PRO A 452 1.30 -7.31 11.94
C PRO A 452 2.64 -8.01 12.21
N LEU A 453 2.62 -9.13 12.92
CA LEU A 453 3.83 -9.80 13.39
C LEU A 453 4.71 -10.26 12.23
N GLU A 454 4.10 -10.68 11.12
CA GLU A 454 4.77 -11.10 9.90
C GLU A 454 5.49 -9.95 9.20
N ALA A 455 4.90 -8.74 9.22
CA ALA A 455 5.56 -7.55 8.69
C ALA A 455 6.75 -7.15 9.56
N LEU A 456 6.63 -7.27 10.90
CA LEU A 456 7.78 -7.07 11.81
C LEU A 456 8.87 -8.10 11.56
N ALA A 457 8.50 -9.38 11.37
CA ALA A 457 9.44 -10.47 11.13
C ALA A 457 10.25 -10.30 9.84
N ALA A 458 9.74 -9.51 8.89
CA ALA A 458 10.46 -9.16 7.66
C ALA A 458 11.56 -8.09 7.88
N ILE A 459 11.63 -7.46 9.05
CA ILE A 459 12.60 -6.39 9.33
C ILE A 459 13.91 -7.01 9.86
N PRO A 460 15.08 -6.64 9.29
CA PRO A 460 16.37 -7.16 9.76
C PRO A 460 16.55 -6.99 11.28
N GLY A 461 16.87 -8.10 11.96
CA GLY A 461 17.05 -8.14 13.41
C GLY A 461 15.80 -8.50 14.22
N LEU A 462 14.61 -8.41 13.63
CA LEU A 462 13.33 -8.83 14.22
C LEU A 462 12.92 -10.16 13.58
N ASP A 463 13.33 -11.29 14.15
CA ASP A 463 12.81 -12.60 13.72
C ASP A 463 11.42 -12.85 14.35
N ASP A 464 10.78 -13.96 13.98
CA ASP A 464 9.45 -14.35 14.47
C ASP A 464 9.35 -14.33 16.02
N ASP A 465 10.41 -14.77 16.70
CA ASP A 465 10.46 -14.81 18.16
C ASP A 465 10.39 -13.38 18.74
N ILE A 466 11.18 -12.46 18.18
CA ILE A 466 11.18 -11.06 18.61
C ILE A 466 9.88 -10.35 18.22
N ALA A 467 9.34 -10.60 17.03
CA ALA A 467 8.05 -10.07 16.61
C ALA A 467 6.95 -10.49 17.59
N ALA A 468 6.92 -11.77 18.00
CA ALA A 468 5.99 -12.25 19.02
C ALA A 468 6.17 -11.53 20.37
N GLN A 469 7.40 -11.27 20.80
CA GLN A 469 7.65 -10.49 22.04
C GLN A 469 7.18 -9.03 21.92
N ILE A 470 7.30 -8.41 20.74
CA ILE A 470 6.72 -7.08 20.48
C ILE A 470 5.19 -7.14 20.60
N GLY A 471 4.55 -8.15 20.00
CA GLY A 471 3.10 -8.37 20.11
C GLY A 471 2.64 -8.51 21.57
N LEU A 472 3.37 -9.30 22.37
CA LEU A 472 3.12 -9.43 23.81
C LEU A 472 3.29 -8.10 24.55
N ALA A 473 4.33 -7.33 24.23
CA ALA A 473 4.57 -6.04 24.83
C ALA A 473 3.47 -5.01 24.51
N ARG A 474 2.90 -5.03 23.29
CA ARG A 474 1.74 -4.19 22.92
C ARG A 474 0.51 -4.53 23.75
N ALA A 475 0.24 -5.83 23.94
CA ALA A 475 -0.90 -6.29 24.74
C ALA A 475 -0.69 -6.03 26.25
N ALA A 476 0.56 -6.06 26.72
CA ALA A 476 0.91 -5.89 28.11
C ALA A 476 0.94 -4.40 28.53
N GLY A 477 -0.22 -3.89 28.95
CA GLY A 477 -0.33 -2.61 29.64
C GLY A 477 -1.07 -1.51 28.87
N GLY A 478 -1.49 -1.77 27.63
CA GLY A 478 -2.32 -0.85 26.82
C GLY A 478 -1.65 0.47 26.48
N VAL A 479 -0.34 0.60 26.70
CA VAL A 479 0.42 1.81 26.36
C VAL A 479 1.27 1.50 25.14
N PRO A 480 1.07 2.22 24.01
CA PRO A 480 1.88 2.03 22.82
C PRO A 480 3.34 2.41 23.09
N PHE A 481 4.26 1.84 22.30
CA PHE A 481 5.65 2.28 22.27
C PHE A 481 5.69 3.78 21.95
N GLN A 482 6.39 4.54 22.80
CA GLN A 482 6.46 6.00 22.67
C GLN A 482 7.61 6.42 21.77
N THR A 483 8.67 5.61 21.76
CA THR A 483 9.84 5.78 20.90
C THR A 483 10.34 4.41 20.47
N ILE A 484 11.07 4.34 19.36
CA ILE A 484 11.74 3.09 18.97
C ILE A 484 12.72 2.59 20.03
N GLY A 485 13.24 3.48 20.90
CA GLY A 485 14.13 3.10 22.00
C GLY A 485 13.48 2.20 23.05
N ASP A 486 12.15 2.20 23.14
CA ASP A 486 11.41 1.30 24.02
C ASP A 486 11.53 -0.17 23.59
N LEU A 487 11.87 -0.44 22.32
CA LEU A 487 12.11 -1.78 21.80
C LEU A 487 13.21 -2.52 22.56
N MET A 488 14.19 -1.81 23.12
CA MET A 488 15.26 -2.40 23.93
C MET A 488 14.78 -3.03 25.25
N LYS A 489 13.55 -2.73 25.66
CA LYS A 489 12.92 -3.32 26.86
C LYS A 489 12.20 -4.63 26.53
N VAL A 490 12.04 -4.96 25.25
CA VAL A 490 11.40 -6.19 24.80
C VAL A 490 12.32 -7.36 25.08
N ASP A 491 11.77 -8.43 25.65
CA ASP A 491 12.52 -9.63 25.98
C ASP A 491 13.19 -10.22 24.73
N GLY A 492 14.46 -10.59 24.84
CA GLY A 492 15.26 -11.10 23.73
C GLY A 492 15.86 -10.02 22.80
N MET A 493 15.43 -8.76 22.92
CA MET A 493 16.04 -7.67 22.14
C MET A 493 17.48 -7.40 22.59
N THR A 494 18.42 -7.53 21.65
CA THR A 494 19.83 -7.23 21.88
C THR A 494 20.22 -5.93 21.18
N GLU A 495 21.31 -5.31 21.60
CA GLU A 495 21.83 -4.10 20.93
C GLU A 495 22.15 -4.36 19.44
N GLU A 496 22.63 -5.55 19.11
CA GLU A 496 22.94 -5.92 17.73
C GLU A 496 21.68 -6.00 16.86
N ARG A 497 20.64 -6.67 17.35
CA ARG A 497 19.33 -6.77 16.69
C ARG A 497 18.69 -5.39 16.53
N PHE A 498 18.72 -4.58 17.59
CA PHE A 498 18.20 -3.23 17.56
C PHE A 498 18.92 -2.36 16.52
N ARG A 499 20.25 -2.47 16.41
CA ARG A 499 21.01 -1.75 15.37
C ARG A 499 20.61 -2.16 13.96
N GLN A 500 20.24 -3.42 13.73
CA GLN A 500 19.77 -3.86 12.42
C GLN A 500 18.37 -3.31 12.11
N ALA A 501 17.49 -3.23 13.11
CA ALA A 501 16.08 -2.87 12.93
C ALA A 501 15.81 -1.35 12.96
N ALA A 502 16.55 -0.58 13.76
CA ALA A 502 16.20 0.80 14.12
C ALA A 502 16.01 1.74 12.92
N GLY A 503 16.70 1.50 11.80
CA GLY A 503 16.57 2.29 10.57
C GLY A 503 15.27 2.08 9.79
N PHE A 504 14.47 1.06 10.15
CA PHE A 504 13.25 0.67 9.45
C PHE A 504 12.00 0.90 10.29
N LEU A 505 12.10 1.49 11.47
CA LEU A 505 11.04 1.52 12.46
C LEU A 505 10.61 2.94 12.82
N THR A 506 9.34 3.07 13.16
CA THR A 506 8.74 4.27 13.76
C THR A 506 7.67 3.86 14.77
N THR A 507 7.12 4.83 15.48
CA THR A 507 5.94 4.68 16.35
C THR A 507 4.78 5.55 15.88
N ARG A 508 4.91 6.13 14.67
CA ARG A 508 3.98 7.11 14.11
C ARG A 508 3.57 6.71 12.71
N SER A 509 2.42 7.23 12.30
CA SER A 509 1.80 6.96 11.01
C SER A 509 1.29 8.25 10.41
N PHE A 510 1.42 8.38 9.09
CA PHE A 510 0.92 9.56 8.37
C PHE A 510 -0.02 9.17 7.24
N GLN A 511 0.10 7.95 6.72
CA GLN A 511 -0.74 7.46 5.65
C GLN A 511 -1.65 6.34 6.14
N PHE A 512 -2.93 6.43 5.78
CA PHE A 512 -3.99 5.55 6.25
C PHE A 512 -4.92 5.17 5.10
N ARG A 513 -5.37 3.91 5.07
CA ARG A 513 -6.35 3.42 4.11
C ARG A 513 -7.75 3.42 4.69
N ALA A 514 -8.71 3.93 3.94
CA ALA A 514 -10.13 3.82 4.22
C ALA A 514 -10.79 2.94 3.15
N ASN A 515 -11.20 1.72 3.52
CA ASN A 515 -12.06 0.90 2.67
C ASN A 515 -13.52 1.15 3.07
N ALA A 516 -14.18 2.01 2.31
CA ALA A 516 -15.54 2.45 2.56
C ALA A 516 -16.54 1.62 1.77
N ARG A 517 -17.55 1.08 2.46
CA ARG A 517 -18.70 0.41 1.83
C ARG A 517 -19.96 1.20 2.10
N SER A 518 -20.78 1.43 1.09
CA SER A 518 -22.06 2.12 1.23
C SER A 518 -23.19 1.34 0.57
N LYS A 519 -24.39 1.48 1.16
CA LYS A 519 -25.60 0.83 0.68
C LYS A 519 -26.82 1.70 0.90
N LEU A 520 -27.72 1.72 -0.08
CA LEU A 520 -29.03 2.36 0.08
C LEU A 520 -29.97 1.49 0.92
N SER A 521 -30.86 2.10 1.70
CA SER A 521 -31.84 1.40 2.54
C SER A 521 -32.81 0.52 1.73
N SER A 522 -32.93 0.80 0.43
CA SER A 522 -33.70 -0.04 -0.49
C SER A 522 -33.02 -1.37 -0.86
N GLY A 523 -31.78 -1.59 -0.42
CA GLY A 523 -30.92 -2.73 -0.79
C GLY A 523 -30.38 -2.69 -2.22
N ARG A 524 -30.90 -1.78 -3.05
CA ARG A 524 -30.58 -1.63 -4.48
C ARG A 524 -29.77 -0.35 -4.68
N GLY A 525 -28.46 -0.51 -4.82
CA GLY A 525 -27.46 0.56 -4.90
C GLY A 525 -26.45 0.39 -3.78
N GLN A 526 -25.26 -0.09 -4.14
CA GLN A 526 -24.12 -0.29 -3.25
C GLN A 526 -22.86 0.24 -3.96
N MET A 527 -21.87 0.63 -3.17
CA MET A 527 -20.57 1.08 -3.68
C MET A 527 -19.49 0.70 -2.68
N ALA A 528 -18.36 0.19 -3.16
CA ALA A 528 -17.14 0.05 -2.38
C ALA A 528 -16.10 1.04 -2.92
N VAL A 529 -15.36 1.67 -2.02
CA VAL A 529 -14.30 2.62 -2.34
C VAL A 529 -13.07 2.31 -1.50
N GLU A 530 -11.92 2.30 -2.15
CA GLU A 530 -10.61 2.29 -1.51
C GLU A 530 -10.01 3.69 -1.62
N ALA A 531 -9.65 4.31 -0.49
CA ALA A 531 -9.00 5.60 -0.45
C ALA A 531 -7.75 5.55 0.43
N VAL A 532 -6.67 6.21 0.01
CA VAL A 532 -5.49 6.42 0.85
C VAL A 532 -5.42 7.90 1.21
N LEU A 533 -5.34 8.15 2.50
CA LEU A 533 -5.32 9.46 3.13
C LEU A 533 -3.93 9.70 3.70
N GLU A 534 -3.46 10.94 3.63
CA GLU A 534 -2.25 11.39 4.31
C GLU A 534 -2.60 12.54 5.23
N ARG A 535 -2.28 12.40 6.53
CA ARG A 535 -2.40 13.50 7.48
C ARG A 535 -1.14 14.36 7.49
N ASP A 536 -1.35 15.66 7.52
CA ASP A 536 -0.32 16.66 7.69
C ASP A 536 -0.70 17.72 8.74
N GLU A 537 0.24 18.60 9.07
CA GLU A 537 0.01 19.73 9.97
C GLU A 537 -1.09 20.70 9.50
N ASN A 538 -1.46 20.66 8.21
CA ASN A 538 -2.44 21.55 7.60
C ASN A 538 -3.82 20.87 7.38
N GLY A 539 -3.96 19.58 7.69
CA GLY A 539 -5.17 18.80 7.49
C GLY A 539 -4.91 17.39 6.96
N VAL A 540 -5.82 16.87 6.14
CA VAL A 540 -5.72 15.54 5.55
C VAL A 540 -5.90 15.64 4.04
N ARG A 541 -5.01 14.98 3.30
CA ARG A 541 -4.97 14.95 1.85
C ARG A 541 -5.37 13.57 1.34
N LEU A 542 -6.19 13.52 0.28
CA LEU A 542 -6.48 12.30 -0.45
C LEU A 542 -5.34 12.00 -1.44
N LEU A 543 -4.64 10.88 -1.27
CA LEU A 543 -3.55 10.43 -2.14
C LEU A 543 -4.05 9.51 -3.26
N TYR A 544 -5.01 8.64 -2.95
CA TYR A 544 -5.53 7.63 -3.86
C TYR A 544 -7.03 7.45 -3.67
N TRP A 545 -7.73 7.19 -4.77
CA TRP A 545 -9.17 6.90 -4.78
C TRP A 545 -9.47 5.88 -5.87
N ARG A 546 -10.15 4.80 -5.49
CA ARG A 546 -10.67 3.80 -6.42
C ARG A 546 -12.09 3.39 -6.03
N GLU A 547 -12.96 3.33 -7.04
CA GLU A 547 -14.30 2.74 -6.92
C GLU A 547 -14.18 1.26 -7.34
N ASN A 548 -14.62 0.33 -6.48
CA ASN A 548 -14.54 -1.12 -6.67
C ASN A 548 -15.82 -1.70 -7.26
#